data_AF-A0AAI8YN26-F1
#
_entry.id   AF-A0AAI8YN26-F1
#
_cell.length_a   1.000
_cell.length_b   1.000
_cell.length_c   1.000
_cell.angle_alpha   90.00
_cell.angle_beta   90.00
_cell.angle_gamma   90.00
#
_symmetry.space_group_name_H-M   'P 1'
#
loop_
_entity.id
_entity.type
_entity.pdbx_description
1 polymer ?
#
loop_
_entity_poly.entity_id
_entity_poly.type
_entity_poly.pdbx_seq_one_letter_code
_entity_poly.pdbx_strand_id
1 'polypeptide(L)'
;MAARLSVPTTARLPSSLRVSPSNPAVLRVLNRLSRPSLLSLVLDWLDPKNQRLCPPVLRPPPENPDDPEDDDDDDDDDDDEFFDDLYPPARSLAKLQETYEDMQTRKGSRREVVDRVLEGDWRHGISLYQLAMADQQYLYDHPGSLKWACYKIAKLQTPDHEDMADDDDAPEKLDRETLAVPRFHPPTFLQNLQAEVLPDVKAHYNFDRPRGGRQPLLLLRIFVLESPYNTELAVTSAAGSAAVNRPGIGKTTTTFDVSRTIYIAFPDDSPHVFVSKPQSTGAGGSATAGETRSLRALVVEGVPKALSRPRERYALRATNLETKNLDAMLAVKGAGRTNAAQGGWSIYAAGDKAEGAVVANDSPLNALLPTPPLSVIVEEDKDEKGDTTLEASVEVRQQEAKKRKRPLDPEEAKEGKERKRSKLVAQARFGDSAQIDDGKGIERFDIRIEDPFPGLLPVEEDNEDEREADGHDEARGRKKSNKGRKNNVDASLLQEEDPDEDEEQRIPDNSTRDETARGGDKQHSSEGTNNKWRPIVRLTFHGPHVFAGVRQLVEAGVIDSARMPGWMTGEEGVSVGAVRHGRIRGHKGSGM
;
A
#
# COMPACT_ATOMS: atom_id res chain seq x y z
N MET A 1 -19.34 12.71 42.54
CA MET A 1 -19.55 13.64 41.40
C MET A 1 -20.70 13.13 40.56
N ALA A 2 -21.66 13.98 40.21
CA ALA A 2 -22.79 13.60 39.35
C ALA A 2 -22.29 13.07 38.00
N ALA A 3 -22.83 11.93 37.54
CA ALA A 3 -22.53 11.37 36.23
C ALA A 3 -22.88 12.42 35.16
N ARG A 4 -21.86 12.96 34.48
CA ARG A 4 -22.05 13.86 33.36
C ARG A 4 -22.87 13.11 32.31
N LEU A 5 -24.08 13.59 32.02
CA LEU A 5 -24.94 13.08 30.96
C LEU A 5 -24.14 13.11 29.64
N SER A 6 -23.75 11.95 29.13
CA SER A 6 -23.11 11.83 27.83
C SER A 6 -24.18 11.71 26.75
N VAL A 7 -24.35 12.77 25.96
CA VAL A 7 -25.29 12.78 24.83
C VAL A 7 -24.61 12.13 23.62
N PRO A 8 -25.29 11.26 22.86
CA PRO A 8 -24.80 10.80 21.58
C PRO A 8 -24.54 11.99 20.66
N THR A 9 -23.33 12.08 20.11
CA THR A 9 -22.95 13.15 19.17
C THR A 9 -22.35 12.55 17.92
N THR A 10 -22.43 13.22 16.78
CA THR A 10 -21.67 12.85 15.57
C THR A 10 -20.21 13.32 15.65
N ALA A 11 -19.75 13.82 16.79
CA ALA A 11 -18.41 14.36 16.96
C ALA A 11 -17.33 13.26 16.89
N ARG A 12 -16.15 13.62 16.39
CA ARG A 12 -14.93 12.79 16.44
C ARG A 12 -14.44 12.60 17.87
N LEU A 13 -13.63 11.58 18.08
CA LEU A 13 -12.92 11.39 19.36
C LEU A 13 -11.84 12.47 19.51
N PRO A 14 -11.79 13.19 20.65
CA PRO A 14 -10.76 14.19 20.86
C PRO A 14 -9.39 13.53 21.03
N SER A 15 -8.36 14.14 20.45
CA SER A 15 -6.97 13.69 20.56
C SER A 15 -6.43 13.65 21.99
N SER A 16 -6.99 14.47 22.88
CA SER A 16 -6.67 14.53 24.31
C SER A 16 -7.36 13.43 25.14
N LEU A 17 -8.25 12.61 24.56
CA LEU A 17 -8.92 11.53 25.27
C LEU A 17 -7.88 10.52 25.75
N ARG A 18 -7.89 10.20 27.05
CA ARG A 18 -6.93 9.27 27.66
C ARG A 18 -7.50 7.86 27.76
N VAL A 19 -6.63 6.89 27.54
CA VAL A 19 -6.87 5.46 27.77
C VAL A 19 -6.13 5.07 29.04
N SER A 20 -6.82 4.34 29.92
CA SER A 20 -6.23 3.83 31.18
C SER A 20 -4.94 3.04 30.90
N PRO A 21 -3.87 3.25 31.70
CA PRO A 21 -2.60 2.54 31.50
C PRO A 21 -2.74 1.03 31.72
N SER A 22 -3.73 0.59 32.50
CA SER A 22 -4.05 -0.83 32.73
C SER A 22 -4.66 -1.52 31.52
N ASN A 23 -5.00 -0.79 30.46
CA ASN A 23 -5.55 -1.38 29.25
C ASN A 23 -4.47 -2.23 28.54
N PRO A 24 -4.68 -3.54 28.35
CA PRO A 24 -3.69 -4.43 27.75
C PRO A 24 -3.30 -4.02 26.32
N ALA A 25 -4.11 -3.22 25.63
CA ALA A 25 -3.76 -2.73 24.33
C ALA A 25 -2.69 -1.63 24.34
N VAL A 26 -2.68 -0.75 25.35
CA VAL A 26 -1.63 0.27 25.49
C VAL A 26 -0.29 -0.42 25.68
N LEU A 27 -0.25 -1.41 26.57
CA LEU A 27 0.92 -2.28 26.78
C LEU A 27 1.34 -2.99 25.49
N ARG A 28 0.40 -3.55 24.71
CA ARG A 28 0.70 -4.20 23.43
C ARG A 28 1.29 -3.23 22.40
N VAL A 29 0.76 -2.01 22.27
CA VAL A 29 1.25 -1.00 21.31
C VAL A 29 2.67 -0.57 21.68
N LEU A 30 2.93 -0.21 22.94
CA LEU A 30 4.26 0.22 23.38
C LEU A 30 5.28 -0.92 23.32
N ASN A 31 4.88 -2.15 23.66
CA ASN A 31 5.75 -3.34 23.54
C ASN A 31 5.98 -3.82 22.11
N ARG A 32 5.38 -3.21 21.08
CA ARG A 32 5.75 -3.48 19.68
C ARG A 32 6.93 -2.64 19.22
N LEU A 33 7.20 -1.52 19.88
CA LEU A 33 8.30 -0.63 19.54
C LEU A 33 9.63 -1.17 20.06
N SER A 34 10.70 -0.81 19.35
CA SER A 34 12.07 -1.01 19.83
C SER A 34 12.35 -0.05 20.99
N ARG A 35 13.32 -0.37 21.85
CA ARG A 35 13.76 0.54 22.93
C ARG A 35 14.16 1.93 22.40
N PRO A 36 15.02 2.07 21.36
CA PRO A 36 15.39 3.39 20.87
C PRO A 36 14.20 4.14 20.25
N SER A 37 13.33 3.45 19.50
CA SER A 37 12.11 4.09 18.94
C SER A 37 11.14 4.55 20.02
N LEU A 38 11.04 3.81 21.13
CA LEU A 38 10.20 4.20 22.26
C LEU A 38 10.78 5.43 22.98
N LEU A 39 12.09 5.47 23.20
CA LEU A 39 12.73 6.63 23.83
C LEU A 39 12.67 7.88 22.96
N SER A 40 12.89 7.78 21.65
CA SER A 40 12.73 8.91 20.74
C SER A 40 11.28 9.42 20.73
N LEU A 41 10.31 8.50 20.71
CA LEU A 41 8.89 8.83 20.77
C LEU A 41 8.52 9.55 22.07
N VAL A 42 9.06 9.12 23.21
CA VAL A 42 8.82 9.79 24.50
C VAL A 42 9.42 11.20 24.50
N LEU A 43 10.63 11.39 23.98
CA LEU A 43 11.19 12.73 23.81
C LEU A 43 10.33 13.61 22.88
N ASP A 44 9.76 13.06 21.82
CA ASP A 44 8.82 13.79 20.96
C ASP A 44 7.53 14.18 21.70
N TRP A 45 7.04 13.33 22.61
CA TRP A 45 5.90 13.69 23.47
C TRP A 45 6.25 14.84 24.42
N LEU A 46 7.51 14.91 24.85
CA LEU A 46 8.03 15.96 25.71
C LEU A 46 8.37 17.26 24.97
N ASP A 47 8.34 17.30 23.63
CA ASP A 47 8.52 18.56 22.86
C ASP A 47 7.43 19.58 23.27
N PRO A 48 7.80 20.85 23.56
CA PRO A 48 6.86 21.93 23.82
C PRO A 48 5.65 22.02 22.89
N LYS A 49 5.80 21.62 21.61
CA LYS A 49 4.71 21.60 20.62
C LYS A 49 3.59 20.63 20.98
N ASN A 50 3.93 19.51 21.60
CA ASN A 50 3.01 18.39 21.87
C ASN A 50 2.43 18.39 23.29
N GLN A 51 2.93 19.27 24.17
CA GLN A 51 2.52 19.34 25.58
C GLN A 51 1.02 19.53 25.80
N ARG A 52 0.32 20.19 24.87
CA ARG A 52 -1.14 20.36 24.96
C ARG A 52 -1.91 19.05 24.85
N LEU A 53 -1.34 18.05 24.16
CA LEU A 53 -1.98 16.76 23.87
C LEU A 53 -1.32 15.59 24.62
N CYS A 54 -0.08 15.77 25.07
CA CYS A 54 0.71 14.77 25.78
C CYS A 54 1.21 15.22 27.17
N PRO A 55 0.43 15.93 28.02
CA PRO A 55 1.00 16.47 29.25
C PRO A 55 1.41 15.33 30.20
N PRO A 56 2.68 15.27 30.63
CA PRO A 56 3.14 14.35 31.66
C PRO A 56 2.66 14.81 33.04
N VAL A 57 2.77 13.92 34.03
CA VAL A 57 2.59 14.26 35.43
C VAL A 57 3.88 14.91 35.94
N LEU A 58 3.77 16.14 36.42
CA LEU A 58 4.86 16.89 37.03
C LEU A 58 4.52 17.19 38.49
N ARG A 59 5.54 17.34 39.33
CA ARG A 59 5.33 17.79 40.71
C ARG A 59 4.74 19.20 40.73
N PRO A 60 3.82 19.51 41.65
CA PRO A 60 3.39 20.88 41.87
C PRO A 60 4.59 21.74 42.29
N PRO A 61 4.58 23.05 41.99
CA PRO A 61 5.55 23.97 42.57
C PRO A 61 5.45 23.95 44.09
N PRO A 62 6.57 24.15 44.83
CA PRO A 62 6.55 24.19 46.29
C PRO A 62 5.54 25.23 46.78
N GLU A 63 4.75 24.88 47.80
CA GLU A 63 3.70 25.74 48.34
C GLU A 63 4.25 27.01 49.02
N ASN A 64 5.54 27.01 49.36
CA ASN A 64 6.23 28.10 50.04
C ASN A 64 7.43 28.60 49.20
N PRO A 65 7.36 29.81 48.59
CA PRO A 65 8.42 30.35 47.74
C PRO A 65 9.72 30.73 48.46
N ASP A 66 9.69 30.79 49.79
CA ASP A 66 10.79 31.26 50.65
C ASP A 66 11.59 30.11 51.29
N ASP A 67 11.28 28.85 50.95
CA ASP A 67 12.07 27.70 51.39
C ASP A 67 13.09 27.34 50.29
N PRO A 68 14.38 27.61 50.49
CA PRO A 68 15.42 27.24 49.55
C PRO A 68 15.74 25.76 49.77
N GLU A 69 14.88 24.86 49.28
CA GLU A 69 15.37 23.51 48.99
C GLU A 69 16.38 23.66 47.85
N ASP A 70 17.65 23.45 48.17
CA ASP A 70 18.75 23.50 47.20
C ASP A 70 18.40 22.58 46.02
N ASP A 71 18.60 23.07 44.79
CA ASP A 71 18.35 22.33 43.53
C ASP A 71 19.16 21.00 43.41
N ASP A 72 19.99 20.68 44.41
CA ASP A 72 20.92 19.55 44.49
C ASP A 72 20.72 18.63 45.72
N ASP A 73 19.74 18.87 46.60
CA ASP A 73 19.49 17.97 47.76
C ASP A 73 18.59 16.78 47.34
N ASP A 74 19.26 15.69 46.97
CA ASP A 74 18.69 14.39 46.59
C ASP A 74 18.29 13.51 47.78
N ASP A 75 18.33 13.96 49.04
CA ASP A 75 18.13 13.08 50.20
C ASP A 75 17.29 13.71 51.33
N ASP A 76 16.20 13.02 51.68
CA ASP A 76 15.54 12.99 53.00
C ASP A 76 14.52 14.07 53.41
N ASP A 77 13.56 14.42 52.54
CA ASP A 77 12.24 14.84 53.05
C ASP A 77 11.32 13.61 53.16
N ASP A 78 11.34 12.95 54.32
CA ASP A 78 10.42 11.87 54.72
C ASP A 78 8.92 12.28 54.67
N ASP A 79 8.62 13.54 54.37
CA ASP A 79 7.28 14.13 54.26
C ASP A 79 6.79 14.34 52.79
N ASP A 80 7.58 13.93 51.78
CA ASP A 80 7.22 14.09 50.37
C ASP A 80 6.19 13.02 49.93
N GLU A 81 4.98 13.42 49.47
CA GLU A 81 3.86 12.51 49.10
C GLU A 81 4.26 11.46 48.03
N PHE A 82 5.35 11.71 47.30
CA PHE A 82 5.87 10.87 46.23
C PHE A 82 7.15 10.09 46.61
N PHE A 83 7.59 10.13 47.87
CA PHE A 83 8.79 9.44 48.35
C PHE A 83 8.73 7.91 48.16
N ASP A 84 7.56 7.31 48.38
CA ASP A 84 7.33 5.87 48.20
C ASP A 84 7.12 5.45 46.72
N ASP A 85 7.07 6.39 45.77
CA ASP A 85 6.84 6.08 44.36
C ASP A 85 8.12 5.54 43.70
N LEU A 86 8.04 4.36 43.07
CA LEU A 86 9.16 3.76 42.31
C LEU A 86 9.67 4.67 41.17
N TYR A 87 8.80 5.52 40.63
CA TYR A 87 9.11 6.49 39.58
C TYR A 87 8.56 7.87 39.97
N PRO A 88 9.31 8.65 40.77
CA PRO A 88 8.85 9.94 41.23
C PRO A 88 8.73 10.93 40.05
N PRO A 89 7.66 11.74 39.98
CA PRO A 89 7.48 12.72 38.91
C PRO A 89 8.57 13.78 38.93
N ALA A 90 8.96 14.26 37.76
CA ALA A 90 9.92 15.36 37.64
C ALA A 90 9.31 16.70 38.09
N ARG A 91 10.14 17.61 38.62
CA ARG A 91 9.77 19.00 38.95
C ARG A 91 9.54 19.87 37.70
N SER A 92 10.21 19.56 36.59
CA SER A 92 10.10 20.31 35.34
C SER A 92 10.17 19.43 34.09
N LEU A 93 9.66 19.94 32.95
CA LEU A 93 9.76 19.26 31.66
C LEU A 93 11.21 19.05 31.21
N ALA A 94 12.10 20.01 31.49
CA ALA A 94 13.51 19.91 31.11
C ALA A 94 14.21 18.79 31.90
N LYS A 95 13.94 18.66 33.20
CA LYS A 95 14.50 17.59 34.01
C LYS A 95 14.01 16.21 33.56
N LEU A 96 12.74 16.14 33.13
CA LEU A 96 12.19 14.91 32.58
C LEU A 96 12.84 14.53 31.24
N GLN A 97 13.11 15.50 30.37
CA GLN A 97 13.84 15.29 29.12
C GLN A 97 15.25 14.75 29.39
N GLU A 98 16.01 15.38 30.29
CA GLU A 98 17.34 14.92 30.71
C GLU A 98 17.30 13.46 31.19
N THR A 99 16.31 13.10 32.01
CA THR A 99 16.17 11.72 32.49
C THR A 99 16.00 10.71 31.35
N TYR A 100 15.20 11.04 30.33
CA TYR A 100 15.02 10.16 29.16
C TYR A 100 16.23 10.16 28.21
N GLU A 101 16.96 11.26 28.11
CA GLU A 101 18.23 11.35 27.39
C GLU A 101 19.32 10.49 28.06
N ASP A 102 19.39 10.50 29.38
CA ASP A 102 20.26 9.62 30.16
C ASP A 102 19.87 8.14 29.98
N MET A 103 18.57 7.84 29.90
CA MET A 103 18.12 6.50 29.55
C MET A 103 18.51 6.10 28.13
N GLN A 104 18.66 7.03 27.17
CA GLN A 104 19.15 6.69 25.83
C GLN A 104 20.63 6.28 25.86
N THR A 105 21.46 6.98 26.64
CA THR A 105 22.90 6.67 26.76
C THR A 105 23.14 5.40 27.59
N ARG A 106 22.31 5.17 28.61
CA ARG A 106 22.37 3.98 29.47
C ARG A 106 21.86 2.73 28.73
N LYS A 107 22.50 1.59 29.00
CA LYS A 107 21.99 0.26 28.62
C LYS A 107 20.93 -0.17 29.64
N GLY A 108 19.70 -0.36 29.17
CA GLY A 108 18.57 -0.77 30.01
C GLY A 108 17.58 -1.63 29.23
N SER A 109 16.59 -2.17 29.94
CA SER A 109 15.54 -2.98 29.30
C SER A 109 14.48 -2.08 28.67
N ARG A 110 13.75 -2.58 27.67
CA ARG A 110 12.57 -1.86 27.15
C ARG A 110 11.46 -1.79 28.20
N ARG A 111 11.31 -2.85 29.00
CA ARG A 111 10.28 -2.95 30.03
C ARG A 111 10.41 -1.82 31.05
N GLU A 112 11.62 -1.53 31.50
CA GLU A 112 11.94 -0.40 32.37
C GLU A 112 11.41 0.94 31.83
N VAL A 113 11.57 1.19 30.51
CA VAL A 113 11.05 2.41 29.87
C VAL A 113 9.52 2.42 29.85
N VAL A 114 8.89 1.28 29.54
CA VAL A 114 7.42 1.16 29.52
C VAL A 114 6.82 1.33 30.91
N ASP A 115 7.43 0.69 31.92
CA ASP A 115 6.99 0.74 33.31
C ASP A 115 7.11 2.19 33.82
N ARG A 116 8.24 2.88 33.57
CA ARG A 116 8.39 4.31 33.90
C ARG A 116 7.33 5.20 33.23
N VAL A 117 7.07 4.98 31.93
CA VAL A 117 6.07 5.77 31.18
C VAL A 117 4.66 5.58 31.74
N LEU A 118 4.27 4.33 32.05
CA LEU A 118 2.88 4.01 32.42
C LEU A 118 2.59 4.14 33.92
N GLU A 119 3.57 3.85 34.77
CA GLU A 119 3.43 3.88 36.23
C GLU A 119 3.89 5.22 36.83
N GLY A 120 4.84 5.91 36.17
CA GLY A 120 5.31 7.24 36.56
C GLY A 120 4.67 8.36 35.74
N ASP A 121 5.34 8.72 34.64
CA ASP A 121 5.13 10.01 33.95
C ASP A 121 3.75 10.19 33.29
N TRP A 122 3.06 9.10 32.93
CA TRP A 122 1.69 9.11 32.40
C TRP A 122 0.73 8.18 33.15
N ARG A 123 0.85 8.13 34.49
CA ARG A 123 -0.03 7.36 35.39
C ARG A 123 -1.53 7.62 35.25
N HIS A 124 -1.93 8.82 34.79
CA HIS A 124 -3.34 9.14 34.49
C HIS A 124 -3.82 8.63 33.11
N GLY A 125 -2.98 7.89 32.38
CA GLY A 125 -3.31 7.29 31.10
C GLY A 125 -2.70 8.03 29.90
N ILE A 126 -2.63 7.29 28.79
CA ILE A 126 -2.01 7.71 27.54
C ILE A 126 -3.08 8.26 26.61
N SER A 127 -2.84 9.40 25.96
CA SER A 127 -3.80 10.02 25.05
C SER A 127 -3.93 9.25 23.73
N LEU A 128 -5.09 9.38 23.06
CA LEU A 128 -5.28 8.81 21.72
C LEU A 128 -4.28 9.37 20.70
N TYR A 129 -3.81 10.60 20.89
CA TYR A 129 -2.73 11.17 20.09
C TYR A 129 -1.39 10.46 20.31
N GLN A 130 -1.01 10.21 21.57
CA GLN A 130 0.20 9.44 21.90
C GLN A 130 0.14 8.01 21.32
N LEU A 131 -1.01 7.35 21.41
CA LEU A 131 -1.23 6.04 20.79
C LEU A 131 -1.13 6.10 19.26
N ALA A 132 -1.64 7.17 18.64
CA ALA A 132 -1.51 7.37 17.19
C ALA A 132 -0.06 7.56 16.77
N MET A 133 0.73 8.32 17.54
CA MET A 133 2.17 8.49 17.29
C MET A 133 2.94 7.16 17.46
N ALA A 134 2.60 6.36 18.48
CA ALA A 134 3.22 5.05 18.70
C ALA A 134 2.93 4.08 17.53
N ASP A 135 1.69 4.03 17.07
CA ASP A 135 1.29 3.22 15.92
C ASP A 135 1.98 3.66 14.61
N GLN A 136 2.14 4.98 14.41
CA GLN A 136 2.86 5.53 13.25
C GLN A 136 4.36 5.24 13.32
N GLN A 137 4.98 5.37 14.50
CA GLN A 137 6.38 5.01 14.69
C GLN A 137 6.61 3.52 14.37
N TYR A 138 5.70 2.64 14.79
CA TYR A 138 5.78 1.22 14.44
C TYR A 138 5.73 0.98 12.93
N LEU A 139 4.87 1.72 12.21
CA LEU A 139 4.77 1.65 10.76
C LEU A 139 6.06 2.09 10.07
N TYR A 140 6.73 3.12 10.58
CA TYR A 140 8.02 3.58 10.05
C TYR A 140 9.16 2.61 10.32
N ASP A 141 9.18 1.99 11.49
CA ASP A 141 10.16 0.96 11.83
C ASP A 141 9.94 -0.33 10.99
N HIS A 142 8.69 -0.60 10.59
CA HIS A 142 8.29 -1.82 9.87
C HIS A 142 7.47 -1.46 8.61
N PRO A 143 8.09 -0.96 7.54
CA PRO A 143 7.39 -0.51 6.34
C PRO A 143 6.59 -1.64 5.65
N GLY A 144 7.01 -2.90 5.79
CA GLY A 144 6.30 -4.08 5.29
C GLY A 144 5.17 -4.60 6.20
N SER A 145 4.84 -3.90 7.29
CA SER A 145 3.81 -4.34 8.24
C SER A 145 2.40 -4.20 7.70
N LEU A 146 2.15 -3.29 6.75
CA LEU A 146 0.85 -3.09 6.12
C LEU A 146 0.89 -3.50 4.65
N LYS A 147 -0.21 -4.06 4.16
CA LYS A 147 -0.45 -4.21 2.73
C LYS A 147 -1.27 -3.02 2.25
N TRP A 148 -0.93 -2.45 1.11
CA TRP A 148 -1.56 -1.26 0.54
C TRP A 148 -2.21 -1.58 -0.79
N ALA A 149 -3.25 -0.82 -1.12
CA ALA A 149 -3.97 -0.85 -2.39
C ALA A 149 -4.04 0.56 -2.97
N CYS A 150 -3.78 0.70 -4.28
CA CYS A 150 -3.80 1.98 -4.97
C CYS A 150 -5.14 2.23 -5.68
N TYR A 151 -5.70 3.41 -5.46
CA TYR A 151 -6.90 3.92 -6.11
C TYR A 151 -6.60 5.22 -6.86
N LYS A 152 -7.18 5.39 -8.05
CA LYS A 152 -7.16 6.64 -8.83
C LYS A 152 -8.43 7.42 -8.54
N ILE A 153 -8.29 8.69 -8.18
CA ILE A 153 -9.42 9.61 -8.04
C ILE A 153 -9.86 10.02 -9.45
N ALA A 154 -11.10 9.70 -9.81
CA ALA A 154 -11.69 10.09 -11.09
C ALA A 154 -12.97 10.90 -10.86
N LYS A 155 -13.24 11.91 -11.70
CA LYS A 155 -14.50 12.65 -11.67
C LYS A 155 -15.63 11.71 -12.08
N LEU A 156 -16.72 11.71 -11.31
CA LEU A 156 -17.94 10.98 -11.64
C LEU A 156 -18.70 11.80 -12.69
N GLN A 157 -18.74 11.29 -13.93
CA GLN A 157 -19.57 11.89 -14.99
C GLN A 157 -21.04 11.58 -14.71
N THR A 158 -21.92 12.56 -14.93
CA THR A 158 -23.38 12.40 -14.82
C THR A 158 -23.95 11.73 -16.08
N PRO A 159 -25.08 11.00 -15.97
CA PRO A 159 -25.62 10.14 -17.01
C PRO A 159 -26.07 10.83 -18.32
N ASP A 160 -26.05 12.16 -18.42
CA ASP A 160 -26.39 12.87 -19.67
C ASP A 160 -25.38 12.64 -20.84
N HIS A 161 -24.32 11.87 -20.60
CA HIS A 161 -23.28 11.49 -21.56
C HIS A 161 -23.17 9.97 -21.82
N GLU A 162 -24.24 9.20 -21.53
CA GLU A 162 -24.26 7.73 -21.68
C GLU A 162 -24.24 7.21 -23.13
N ASP A 163 -24.47 8.05 -24.14
CA ASP A 163 -24.48 7.64 -25.56
C ASP A 163 -23.10 7.23 -26.13
N MET A 164 -22.04 7.17 -25.31
CA MET A 164 -20.67 6.86 -25.74
C MET A 164 -19.95 5.83 -24.84
N ALA A 165 -20.66 5.20 -23.89
CA ALA A 165 -20.05 4.36 -22.85
C ALA A 165 -19.81 2.88 -23.25
N ASP A 166 -20.28 2.44 -24.41
CA ASP A 166 -20.21 1.03 -24.85
C ASP A 166 -19.01 0.69 -25.77
N ASP A 167 -18.04 1.59 -25.94
CA ASP A 167 -16.88 1.36 -26.82
C ASP A 167 -15.60 1.11 -26.01
N ASP A 168 -15.52 -0.07 -25.38
CA ASP A 168 -14.37 -0.60 -24.60
C ASP A 168 -13.08 -0.80 -25.45
N ASP A 169 -13.14 -0.51 -26.75
CA ASP A 169 -12.06 -0.60 -27.75
C ASP A 169 -11.50 0.76 -28.21
N ALA A 170 -12.04 1.90 -27.75
CA ALA A 170 -11.51 3.22 -28.11
C ALA A 170 -10.28 3.60 -27.23
N PRO A 171 -9.22 4.22 -27.80
CA PRO A 171 -8.16 4.80 -26.99
C PRO A 171 -8.79 5.85 -26.07
N GLU A 172 -8.60 5.71 -24.75
CA GLU A 172 -9.10 6.65 -23.75
C GLU A 172 -8.81 8.09 -24.20
N LYS A 173 -9.84 8.80 -24.65
CA LYS A 173 -9.71 10.22 -25.00
C LYS A 173 -9.27 10.91 -23.73
N LEU A 174 -8.12 11.60 -23.77
CA LEU A 174 -7.54 12.32 -22.66
C LEU A 174 -8.52 13.40 -22.19
N ASP A 175 -9.40 13.03 -21.27
CA ASP A 175 -10.45 13.93 -20.81
C ASP A 175 -9.80 14.94 -19.86
N ARG A 176 -9.55 16.16 -20.35
CA ARG A 176 -8.83 17.21 -19.63
C ARG A 176 -9.47 17.55 -18.28
N GLU A 177 -10.76 17.23 -18.12
CA GLU A 177 -11.50 17.39 -16.87
C GLU A 177 -11.16 16.31 -15.82
N THR A 178 -10.76 15.10 -16.24
CA THR A 178 -10.33 14.03 -15.32
C THR A 178 -8.91 14.22 -14.79
N LEU A 179 -8.13 15.10 -15.43
CA LEU A 179 -6.81 15.53 -14.95
C LEU A 179 -6.89 16.56 -13.80
N ALA A 180 -8.08 17.06 -13.48
CA ALA A 180 -8.28 17.97 -12.35
C ALA A 180 -8.22 17.19 -11.03
N VAL A 181 -6.99 17.02 -10.50
CA VAL A 181 -6.78 16.48 -9.15
C VAL A 181 -7.49 17.40 -8.14
N PRO A 182 -8.36 16.87 -7.26
CA PRO A 182 -9.03 17.71 -6.28
C PRO A 182 -8.00 18.35 -5.36
N ARG A 183 -8.12 19.67 -5.11
CA ARG A 183 -7.28 20.35 -4.13
C ARG A 183 -7.56 19.79 -2.74
N PHE A 184 -6.58 19.08 -2.20
CA PHE A 184 -6.67 18.45 -0.89
C PHE A 184 -6.38 19.48 0.23
N HIS A 185 -7.36 19.69 1.11
CA HIS A 185 -7.18 20.48 2.32
C HIS A 185 -7.56 19.62 3.55
N PRO A 186 -6.58 19.18 4.38
CA PRO A 186 -6.82 18.16 5.40
C PRO A 186 -7.95 18.48 6.40
N PRO A 187 -8.07 19.71 6.94
CA PRO A 187 -9.15 20.05 7.86
C PRO A 187 -10.55 19.93 7.24
N THR A 188 -10.72 20.41 6.01
CA THR A 188 -12.01 20.38 5.30
C THR A 188 -12.38 18.95 4.90
N PHE A 189 -11.40 18.20 4.40
CA PHE A 189 -11.57 16.78 4.11
C PHE A 189 -12.03 16.00 5.35
N LEU A 190 -11.41 16.23 6.51
CA LEU A 190 -11.79 15.56 7.75
C LEU A 190 -13.21 15.91 8.18
N GLN A 191 -13.62 17.17 8.09
CA GLN A 191 -14.99 17.60 8.40
C GLN A 191 -16.02 16.91 7.50
N ASN A 192 -15.74 16.83 6.20
CA ASN A 192 -16.62 16.17 5.24
C ASN A 192 -16.65 14.65 5.48
N LEU A 193 -15.50 14.02 5.70
CA LEU A 193 -15.43 12.59 5.99
C LEU A 193 -16.19 12.22 7.26
N GLN A 194 -16.14 13.09 8.28
CA GLN A 194 -16.88 12.89 9.51
C GLN A 194 -18.40 12.98 9.30
N ALA A 195 -18.87 13.80 8.36
CA ALA A 195 -20.30 13.90 8.05
C ALA A 195 -20.85 12.64 7.36
N GLU A 196 -19.99 11.87 6.69
CA GLU A 196 -20.34 10.63 6.01
C GLU A 196 -20.30 9.39 6.93
N VAL A 197 -19.62 9.47 8.08
CA VAL A 197 -19.52 8.37 9.04
C VAL A 197 -20.79 8.26 9.89
N LEU A 198 -21.27 7.03 10.11
CA LEU A 198 -22.46 6.74 10.91
C LEU A 198 -22.36 7.34 12.34
N PRO A 199 -23.47 7.84 12.92
CA PRO A 199 -23.47 8.49 14.22
C PRO A 199 -22.99 7.59 15.37
N ASP A 200 -23.27 6.29 15.28
CA ASP A 200 -22.89 5.27 16.27
C ASP A 200 -21.42 4.84 16.17
N VAL A 201 -20.73 5.32 15.14
CA VAL A 201 -19.31 5.07 14.90
C VAL A 201 -18.52 6.32 15.28
N LYS A 202 -17.48 6.12 16.08
CA LYS A 202 -16.59 7.18 16.54
C LYS A 202 -15.20 6.90 16.03
N ALA A 203 -14.61 7.89 15.40
CA ALA A 203 -13.26 7.78 14.88
C ALA A 203 -12.34 8.82 15.51
N HIS A 204 -11.12 8.39 15.81
CA HIS A 204 -9.99 9.27 16.06
C HIS A 204 -9.18 9.39 14.78
N TYR A 205 -8.85 10.62 14.39
CA TYR A 205 -8.14 10.94 13.17
C TYR A 205 -6.80 11.60 13.52
N ASN A 206 -5.72 11.13 12.90
CA ASN A 206 -4.40 11.75 13.03
C ASN A 206 -3.74 11.90 11.66
N PHE A 207 -3.31 13.11 11.33
CA PHE A 207 -2.48 13.37 10.15
C PHE A 207 -1.02 13.40 10.56
N ASP A 208 -0.17 12.78 9.74
CA ASP A 208 1.28 12.76 9.95
C ASP A 208 2.01 12.80 8.60
N ARG A 209 3.22 13.36 8.62
CA ARG A 209 4.13 13.32 7.47
C ARG A 209 5.40 12.58 7.89
N PRO A 210 5.84 11.55 7.15
CA PRO A 210 7.04 10.81 7.48
C PRO A 210 8.24 11.75 7.68
N ARG A 211 8.94 11.57 8.81
CA ARG A 211 10.10 12.40 9.15
C ARG A 211 11.23 12.18 8.15
N GLY A 212 11.95 13.26 7.84
CA GLY A 212 13.11 13.22 6.93
C GLY A 212 12.77 13.33 5.44
N GLY A 213 11.51 13.58 5.06
CA GLY A 213 11.13 13.91 3.67
C GLY A 213 11.40 12.82 2.64
N ARG A 214 11.75 11.59 3.08
CA ARG A 214 12.07 10.46 2.21
C ARG A 214 10.88 10.03 1.35
N GLN A 215 9.66 10.19 1.87
CA GLN A 215 8.42 9.87 1.16
C GLN A 215 7.56 11.15 1.07
N PRO A 216 7.30 11.68 -0.13
CA PRO A 216 6.44 12.85 -0.33
C PRO A 216 4.96 12.41 -0.26
N LEU A 217 4.49 12.09 0.96
CA LEU A 217 3.10 11.73 1.22
C LEU A 217 2.61 12.29 2.55
N LEU A 218 1.30 12.48 2.63
CA LEU A 218 0.56 12.76 3.85
C LEU A 218 -0.18 11.49 4.29
N LEU A 219 0.06 11.06 5.53
CA LEU A 219 -0.55 9.87 6.10
C LEU A 219 -1.70 10.26 7.04
N LEU A 220 -2.89 9.70 6.79
CA LEU A 220 -4.05 9.77 7.66
C LEU A 220 -4.25 8.43 8.36
N ARG A 221 -4.16 8.43 9.69
CA ARG A 221 -4.56 7.31 10.55
C ARG A 221 -6.00 7.55 11.03
N ILE A 222 -6.86 6.56 10.83
CA ILE A 222 -8.24 6.55 11.30
C ILE A 222 -8.39 5.36 12.25
N PHE A 223 -8.65 5.62 13.52
CA PHE A 223 -8.93 4.59 14.51
C PHE A 223 -10.41 4.59 14.85
N VAL A 224 -11.09 3.50 14.52
CA VAL A 224 -12.55 3.39 14.60
C VAL A 224 -12.98 2.64 15.86
N LEU A 225 -13.93 3.21 16.59
CA LEU A 225 -14.61 2.63 17.74
C LEU A 225 -16.12 2.62 17.47
N GLU A 226 -16.75 1.50 17.78
CA GLU A 226 -18.20 1.36 17.80
C GLU A 226 -18.68 1.77 19.20
N SER A 227 -19.12 3.02 19.32
CA SER A 227 -19.59 3.61 20.56
C SER A 227 -20.37 4.87 20.22
N PRO A 228 -21.58 5.07 20.78
CA PRO A 228 -22.31 6.32 20.58
C PRO A 228 -21.67 7.51 21.35
N TYR A 229 -20.79 7.22 22.31
CA TYR A 229 -20.17 8.21 23.18
C TYR A 229 -18.81 8.67 22.64
N ASN A 230 -18.50 9.95 22.84
CA ASN A 230 -17.21 10.58 22.51
C ASN A 230 -16.33 10.84 23.76
N THR A 231 -16.72 10.28 24.91
CA THR A 231 -16.09 10.49 26.22
C THR A 231 -15.22 9.30 26.61
N GLU A 232 -14.60 9.34 27.79
CA GLU A 232 -13.78 8.24 28.33
C GLU A 232 -14.57 6.92 28.41
N LEU A 233 -15.90 6.97 28.47
CA LEU A 233 -16.76 5.78 28.42
C LEU A 233 -16.59 4.98 27.12
N ALA A 234 -16.26 5.65 26.01
CA ALA A 234 -16.02 5.02 24.71
C ALA A 234 -14.75 4.14 24.70
N VAL A 235 -13.77 4.46 25.54
CA VAL A 235 -12.46 3.76 25.61
C VAL A 235 -12.32 2.86 26.83
N THR A 236 -13.22 2.98 27.82
CA THR A 236 -13.21 2.21 29.08
C THR A 236 -14.21 1.04 29.08
N SER A 237 -15.00 0.86 28.03
CA SER A 237 -16.04 -0.16 28.00
C SER A 237 -15.46 -1.59 28.11
N ALA A 238 -15.75 -2.20 29.27
CA ALA A 238 -15.56 -3.59 29.69
C ALA A 238 -14.22 -4.01 30.34
N ALA A 239 -13.83 -3.36 31.45
CA ALA A 239 -12.94 -3.99 32.43
C ALA A 239 -13.40 -3.92 33.91
N GLY A 240 -14.48 -3.21 34.26
CA GLY A 240 -14.90 -3.17 35.66
C GLY A 240 -16.35 -2.72 35.86
N SER A 241 -17.12 -3.58 36.53
CA SER A 241 -18.29 -3.24 37.36
C SER A 241 -19.50 -2.59 36.66
N ALA A 242 -20.49 -3.41 36.29
CA ALA A 242 -21.96 -3.20 36.46
C ALA A 242 -22.87 -3.96 35.47
N ALA A 243 -22.33 -4.79 34.56
CA ALA A 243 -23.17 -5.69 33.75
C ALA A 243 -23.49 -6.99 34.52
N VAL A 244 -24.25 -6.85 35.60
CA VAL A 244 -24.97 -7.98 36.20
C VAL A 244 -26.00 -8.46 35.17
N ASN A 245 -25.82 -9.68 34.69
CA ASN A 245 -26.84 -10.57 34.13
C ASN A 245 -27.95 -9.93 33.29
N ARG A 246 -27.62 -9.36 32.13
CA ARG A 246 -28.62 -9.16 31.07
C ARG A 246 -28.27 -10.05 29.86
N PRO A 247 -28.95 -11.20 29.67
CA PRO A 247 -28.71 -12.05 28.52
C PRO A 247 -29.27 -11.37 27.27
N GLY A 248 -28.43 -11.12 26.26
CA GLY A 248 -28.86 -10.64 24.94
C GLY A 248 -28.09 -9.48 24.32
N ILE A 249 -27.21 -8.79 25.06
CA ILE A 249 -26.35 -7.73 24.50
C ILE A 249 -24.92 -8.28 24.43
N GLY A 250 -24.39 -8.40 23.21
CA GLY A 250 -23.07 -8.97 22.94
C GLY A 250 -21.97 -8.34 23.79
N LYS A 251 -21.00 -9.16 24.22
CA LYS A 251 -19.78 -8.72 24.89
C LYS A 251 -18.92 -7.88 23.92
N THR A 252 -19.16 -6.59 23.80
CA THR A 252 -18.28 -5.68 23.05
C THR A 252 -17.16 -5.18 23.97
N THR A 253 -16.17 -6.02 24.22
CA THR A 253 -14.90 -5.53 24.78
C THR A 253 -14.31 -4.52 23.79
N THR A 254 -13.99 -3.29 24.22
CA THR A 254 -13.28 -2.32 23.37
C THR A 254 -11.82 -2.77 23.20
N THR A 255 -11.62 -3.80 22.39
CA THR A 255 -10.29 -4.25 21.99
C THR A 255 -9.76 -3.26 20.97
N PHE A 256 -8.76 -2.47 21.38
CA PHE A 256 -7.90 -1.72 20.46
C PHE A 256 -7.08 -2.75 19.68
N ASP A 257 -7.68 -3.26 18.62
CA ASP A 257 -7.08 -4.19 17.69
C ASP A 257 -6.59 -3.42 16.44
N VAL A 258 -5.49 -3.87 15.85
CA VAL A 258 -4.89 -3.25 14.66
C VAL A 258 -5.88 -3.25 13.49
N SER A 259 -6.80 -4.21 13.45
CA SER A 259 -7.88 -4.31 12.47
C SER A 259 -8.84 -3.11 12.45
N ARG A 260 -8.91 -2.34 13.55
CA ARG A 260 -9.72 -1.12 13.68
C ARG A 260 -9.01 0.16 13.24
N THR A 261 -7.72 0.06 12.91
CA THR A 261 -6.92 1.18 12.41
C THR A 261 -6.82 1.10 10.88
N ILE A 262 -7.31 2.13 10.21
CA ILE A 262 -7.24 2.31 8.76
C ILE A 262 -6.20 3.38 8.48
N TYR A 263 -5.35 3.12 7.48
CA TYR A 263 -4.39 4.10 7.02
C TYR A 263 -4.72 4.50 5.59
N ILE A 264 -4.70 5.80 5.33
CA ILE A 264 -4.87 6.38 4.00
C ILE A 264 -3.66 7.27 3.76
N ALA A 265 -2.88 6.99 2.72
CA ALA A 265 -1.77 7.81 2.31
C ALA A 265 -2.13 8.58 1.03
N PHE A 266 -1.86 9.88 1.07
CA PHE A 266 -2.05 10.82 -0.03
C PHE A 266 -0.66 11.25 -0.51
N PRO A 267 -0.16 10.72 -1.63
CA PRO A 267 1.06 11.22 -2.24
C PRO A 267 0.90 12.69 -2.62
N ASP A 268 1.94 13.49 -2.42
CA ASP A 268 1.93 14.88 -2.86
C ASP A 268 1.81 14.90 -4.41
N ASP A 269 1.00 15.82 -4.94
CA ASP A 269 0.80 16.08 -6.37
C ASP A 269 0.43 14.85 -7.25
N SER A 270 -0.27 13.85 -6.69
CA SER A 270 -0.77 12.68 -7.43
C SER A 270 -2.30 12.59 -7.41
N PRO A 271 -2.95 12.13 -8.51
CA PRO A 271 -4.37 11.76 -8.52
C PRO A 271 -4.66 10.44 -7.79
N HIS A 272 -3.66 9.81 -7.17
CA HIS A 272 -3.80 8.50 -6.55
C HIS A 272 -3.90 8.60 -5.03
N VAL A 273 -4.60 7.65 -4.41
CA VAL A 273 -4.72 7.47 -2.97
C VAL A 273 -4.39 6.03 -2.63
N PHE A 274 -3.58 5.83 -1.59
CA PHE A 274 -3.21 4.50 -1.13
C PHE A 274 -3.97 4.20 0.16
N VAL A 275 -4.69 3.09 0.19
CA VAL A 275 -5.43 2.65 1.39
C VAL A 275 -4.82 1.35 1.86
N SER A 276 -4.61 1.20 3.17
CA SER A 276 -4.18 -0.10 3.68
C SER A 276 -5.23 -1.17 3.38
N LYS A 277 -4.88 -2.46 3.42
CA LYS A 277 -5.80 -3.60 3.37
C LYS A 277 -5.84 -4.30 4.73
N PRO A 278 -6.97 -4.93 5.09
CA PRO A 278 -7.04 -5.71 6.31
C PRO A 278 -6.14 -6.93 6.17
N GLN A 279 -5.22 -7.15 7.10
CA GLN A 279 -4.44 -8.37 7.17
C GLN A 279 -5.22 -9.39 7.99
N SER A 280 -5.75 -10.44 7.35
CA SER A 280 -6.41 -11.52 8.08
C SER A 280 -5.36 -12.36 8.80
N THR A 281 -5.16 -12.11 10.09
CA THR A 281 -4.38 -12.99 10.96
C THR A 281 -5.26 -14.16 11.41
N GLY A 282 -5.29 -15.21 10.59
CA GLY A 282 -5.78 -16.54 11.00
C GLY A 282 -7.21 -16.91 10.60
N ALA A 283 -7.40 -18.21 10.40
CA ALA A 283 -8.66 -18.87 10.10
C ALA A 283 -9.55 -18.89 11.36
N GLY A 284 -10.36 -17.85 11.51
CA GLY A 284 -11.40 -17.77 12.52
C GLY A 284 -12.32 -16.62 12.17
N GLY A 285 -13.37 -16.89 11.39
CA GLY A 285 -14.42 -15.92 11.08
C GLY A 285 -15.17 -15.53 12.35
N SER A 286 -14.61 -14.60 13.12
CA SER A 286 -15.33 -13.91 14.18
C SER A 286 -16.26 -12.89 13.54
N ALA A 287 -17.49 -12.75 14.04
CA ALA A 287 -18.45 -11.73 13.60
C ALA A 287 -17.82 -10.31 13.62
N THR A 288 -16.94 -10.06 14.59
CA THR A 288 -16.17 -8.81 14.72
C THR A 288 -15.24 -8.51 13.54
N ALA A 289 -14.77 -9.54 12.82
CA ALA A 289 -13.96 -9.37 11.61
C ALA A 289 -14.79 -8.96 10.39
N GLY A 290 -16.07 -9.36 10.34
CA GLY A 290 -17.03 -8.90 9.33
C GLY A 290 -17.43 -7.44 9.54
N GLU A 291 -17.74 -7.08 10.79
CA GLU A 291 -18.08 -5.71 11.20
C GLU A 291 -16.94 -4.72 10.89
N THR A 292 -15.70 -5.06 11.26
CA THR A 292 -14.53 -4.22 10.94
C THR A 292 -14.27 -4.07 9.44
N ARG A 293 -14.59 -5.10 8.63
CA ARG A 293 -14.52 -5.00 7.17
C ARG A 293 -15.60 -4.07 6.61
N SER A 294 -16.84 -4.18 7.09
CA SER A 294 -17.94 -3.30 6.69
C SER A 294 -17.65 -1.84 7.07
N LEU A 295 -17.20 -1.59 8.30
CA LEU A 295 -16.80 -0.25 8.76
C LEU A 295 -15.67 0.34 7.90
N ARG A 296 -14.70 -0.49 7.50
CA ARG A 296 -13.64 -0.07 6.59
C ARG A 296 -14.19 0.29 5.21
N ALA A 297 -15.08 -0.53 4.66
CA ALA A 297 -15.71 -0.28 3.37
C ALA A 297 -16.46 1.07 3.38
N LEU A 298 -17.24 1.33 4.44
CA LEU A 298 -17.92 2.61 4.64
C LEU A 298 -16.95 3.80 4.68
N VAL A 299 -15.83 3.68 5.40
CA VAL A 299 -14.80 4.73 5.43
C VAL A 299 -14.20 4.96 4.04
N VAL A 300 -13.89 3.89 3.29
CA VAL A 300 -13.34 3.97 1.94
C VAL A 300 -14.33 4.58 0.95
N GLU A 301 -15.61 4.23 1.04
CA GLU A 301 -16.69 4.81 0.25
C GLU A 301 -16.94 6.30 0.61
N GLY A 302 -16.69 6.67 1.87
CA GLY A 302 -16.73 8.06 2.34
C GLY A 302 -15.59 8.93 1.82
N VAL A 303 -14.43 8.37 1.44
CA VAL A 303 -13.28 9.14 0.91
C VAL A 303 -13.64 9.95 -0.35
N PRO A 304 -14.20 9.37 -1.43
CA PRO A 304 -14.56 10.14 -2.62
C PRO A 304 -15.64 11.18 -2.33
N LYS A 305 -16.61 10.87 -1.44
CA LYS A 305 -17.63 11.83 -1.00
C LYS A 305 -17.01 13.02 -0.25
N ALA A 306 -16.03 12.76 0.62
CA ALA A 306 -15.32 13.79 1.36
C ALA A 306 -14.43 14.70 0.49
N LEU A 307 -13.91 14.17 -0.62
CA LEU A 307 -13.18 14.95 -1.65
C LEU A 307 -14.10 15.73 -2.59
N SER A 308 -15.36 15.32 -2.69
CA SER A 308 -16.34 15.93 -3.59
C SER A 308 -16.80 17.30 -3.11
N ARG A 309 -17.19 18.13 -4.08
CA ARG A 309 -17.77 19.46 -3.86
C ARG A 309 -19.10 19.55 -4.62
N PRO A 310 -19.96 20.53 -4.30
CA PRO A 310 -21.15 20.78 -5.11
C PRO A 310 -20.76 20.91 -6.59
N ARG A 311 -21.36 20.07 -7.46
CA ARG A 311 -21.09 19.96 -8.91
C ARG A 311 -19.76 19.30 -9.32
N GLU A 312 -18.94 18.84 -8.38
CA GLU A 312 -17.71 18.09 -8.63
C GLU A 312 -17.71 16.83 -7.76
N ARG A 313 -18.28 15.75 -8.28
CA ARG A 313 -18.30 14.45 -7.61
C ARG A 313 -17.12 13.61 -8.09
N TYR A 314 -16.49 12.90 -7.17
CA TYR A 314 -15.40 11.98 -7.47
C TYR A 314 -15.77 10.54 -7.11
N ALA A 315 -15.05 9.60 -7.69
CA ALA A 315 -15.10 8.17 -7.39
C ALA A 315 -13.67 7.62 -7.31
N LEU A 316 -13.48 6.54 -6.56
CA LEU A 316 -12.21 5.83 -6.49
C LEU A 316 -12.22 4.65 -7.46
N ARG A 317 -11.31 4.65 -8.44
CA ARG A 317 -11.10 3.53 -9.37
C ARG A 317 -9.90 2.70 -8.93
N ALA A 318 -10.09 1.40 -8.75
CA ALA A 318 -9.00 0.49 -8.35
C ALA A 318 -7.99 0.31 -9.49
N THR A 319 -6.70 0.53 -9.21
CA THR A 319 -5.63 0.46 -10.24
C THR A 319 -4.95 -0.91 -10.33
N ASN A 320 -5.43 -1.92 -9.59
CA ASN A 320 -4.87 -3.28 -9.51
C ASN A 320 -3.39 -3.34 -9.08
N LEU A 321 -2.92 -2.32 -8.38
CA LEU A 321 -1.61 -2.27 -7.75
C LEU A 321 -1.75 -2.45 -6.23
N GLU A 322 -1.16 -3.54 -5.75
CA GLU A 322 -1.09 -3.89 -4.35
C GLU A 322 0.33 -4.32 -3.99
N THR A 323 0.84 -3.76 -2.90
CA THR A 323 2.16 -4.11 -2.37
C THR A 323 2.22 -3.77 -0.90
N LYS A 324 3.17 -4.35 -0.17
CA LYS A 324 3.48 -3.90 1.18
C LYS A 324 4.40 -2.68 1.20
N ASN A 325 5.03 -2.38 0.08
CA ASN A 325 6.05 -1.35 -0.01
C ASN A 325 5.50 -0.05 -0.59
N LEU A 326 5.40 0.98 0.26
CA LEU A 326 4.96 2.33 -0.15
C LEU A 326 5.94 2.99 -1.13
N ASP A 327 7.25 2.76 -1.01
CA ASP A 327 8.25 3.33 -1.93
C ASP A 327 8.04 2.81 -3.35
N ALA A 328 7.69 1.52 -3.49
CA ALA A 328 7.32 0.93 -4.77
C ALA A 328 6.05 1.58 -5.35
N MET A 329 5.02 1.80 -4.52
CA MET A 329 3.78 2.47 -4.98
C MET A 329 4.03 3.91 -5.40
N LEU A 330 4.86 4.65 -4.67
CA LEU A 330 5.23 6.02 -5.01
C LEU A 330 6.03 6.08 -6.32
N ALA A 331 6.94 5.13 -6.55
CA ALA A 331 7.68 5.08 -7.81
C ALA A 331 6.77 4.86 -9.02
N VAL A 332 5.68 4.10 -8.85
CA VAL A 332 4.73 3.74 -9.94
C VAL A 332 3.61 4.78 -10.08
N LYS A 333 3.00 5.22 -8.98
CA LYS A 333 1.76 6.04 -8.97
C LYS A 333 1.89 7.33 -8.15
N GLY A 334 3.09 7.68 -7.71
CA GLY A 334 3.39 8.96 -7.06
C GLY A 334 3.68 10.10 -8.05
N ALA A 335 4.00 11.28 -7.50
CA ALA A 335 4.48 12.41 -8.28
C ALA A 335 5.97 12.23 -8.61
N GLY A 336 6.27 11.71 -9.79
CA GLY A 336 7.64 11.52 -10.25
C GLY A 336 7.69 11.16 -11.72
N ARG A 337 8.86 11.33 -12.34
CA ARG A 337 9.09 10.99 -13.75
C ARG A 337 9.03 9.48 -14.03
N THR A 338 9.12 8.66 -12.97
CA THR A 338 9.09 7.20 -13.06
C THR A 338 7.69 6.63 -13.15
N ASN A 339 6.62 7.42 -13.03
CA ASN A 339 5.24 6.93 -12.94
C ASN A 339 4.74 6.21 -14.20
N ALA A 340 5.22 6.62 -15.39
CA ALA A 340 4.84 6.07 -16.69
C ALA A 340 6.04 5.56 -17.50
N ALA A 341 7.21 5.49 -16.87
CA ALA A 341 8.48 5.16 -17.52
C ALA A 341 9.31 4.24 -16.62
N GLN A 342 8.73 3.11 -16.22
CA GLN A 342 9.43 2.05 -15.49
C GLN A 342 9.98 0.97 -16.44
N GLY A 343 10.75 0.01 -15.91
CA GLY A 343 11.38 -1.03 -16.73
C GLY A 343 12.39 -0.43 -17.71
N GLY A 344 12.42 -0.94 -18.93
CA GLY A 344 13.30 -0.46 -19.99
C GLY A 344 13.08 1.00 -20.39
N TRP A 345 11.95 1.60 -19.99
CA TRP A 345 11.66 3.02 -20.24
C TRP A 345 12.28 3.95 -19.19
N SER A 346 12.93 3.42 -18.14
CA SER A 346 13.54 4.24 -17.06
C SER A 346 14.57 5.25 -17.57
N ILE A 347 15.18 4.97 -18.72
CA ILE A 347 16.12 5.87 -19.41
C ILE A 347 15.52 7.25 -19.69
N TYR A 348 14.18 7.34 -19.86
CA TYR A 348 13.48 8.61 -20.10
C TYR A 348 13.04 9.29 -18.80
N ALA A 349 12.96 8.54 -17.70
CA ALA A 349 12.61 9.04 -16.38
C ALA A 349 13.80 9.69 -15.67
N ALA A 350 15.01 9.15 -15.87
CA ALA A 350 16.25 9.74 -15.40
C ALA A 350 16.46 11.11 -16.05
N GLY A 351 16.23 12.20 -15.31
CA GLY A 351 16.79 13.50 -15.67
C GLY A 351 18.28 13.56 -15.35
N ASP A 352 18.95 14.65 -15.73
CA ASP A 352 20.37 15.07 -15.52
C ASP A 352 20.98 14.88 -14.09
N LYS A 353 20.37 14.12 -13.17
CA LYS A 353 20.75 13.99 -11.76
C LYS A 353 21.11 12.57 -11.31
N ALA A 354 21.55 11.70 -12.21
CA ALA A 354 22.30 10.52 -11.78
C ALA A 354 23.74 10.96 -11.48
N GLU A 355 23.98 11.52 -10.30
CA GLU A 355 25.34 11.77 -9.80
C GLU A 355 26.13 10.46 -9.85
N GLY A 356 27.06 10.36 -10.80
CA GLY A 356 28.00 9.25 -10.93
C GLY A 356 27.82 8.36 -12.15
N ALA A 357 26.68 8.39 -12.86
CA ALA A 357 26.58 7.76 -14.16
C ALA A 357 26.95 8.80 -15.22
N VAL A 358 27.89 8.46 -16.12
CA VAL A 358 28.21 9.24 -17.32
C VAL A 358 27.03 9.14 -18.30
N VAL A 359 25.86 9.59 -17.89
CA VAL A 359 24.74 9.89 -18.77
C VAL A 359 24.93 11.36 -19.10
N ALA A 360 25.41 11.55 -20.32
CA ALA A 360 25.58 12.84 -20.94
C ALA A 360 24.37 13.74 -20.60
N ASN A 361 24.63 14.90 -20.02
CA ASN A 361 23.67 15.99 -20.07
C ASN A 361 23.38 16.22 -21.55
N ASP A 362 22.24 15.72 -22.05
CA ASP A 362 21.73 15.91 -23.42
C ASP A 362 21.24 17.35 -23.63
N SER A 363 21.81 18.30 -22.89
CA SER A 363 21.63 19.71 -23.15
C SER A 363 22.22 20.00 -24.52
N PRO A 364 21.48 20.64 -25.44
CA PRO A 364 21.98 20.99 -26.77
C PRO A 364 23.16 21.97 -26.73
N LEU A 365 23.52 22.48 -25.54
CA LEU A 365 24.68 23.32 -25.28
C LEU A 365 25.93 22.53 -24.85
N ASN A 366 25.82 21.21 -24.71
CA ASN A 366 26.96 20.37 -24.38
C ASN A 366 27.85 20.19 -25.62
N ALA A 367 29.14 20.54 -25.49
CA ALA A 367 30.10 20.50 -26.58
C ALA A 367 30.59 19.08 -26.90
N LEU A 368 30.33 18.12 -26.01
CA LEU A 368 30.71 16.71 -26.18
C LEU A 368 29.54 15.92 -26.76
N LEU A 369 29.81 15.14 -27.80
CA LEU A 369 28.82 14.19 -28.32
C LEU A 369 28.50 13.14 -27.24
N PRO A 370 27.21 12.82 -27.02
CA PRO A 370 26.83 11.83 -26.04
C PRO A 370 27.40 10.46 -26.41
N THR A 371 28.01 9.77 -25.44
CA THR A 371 28.39 8.37 -25.58
C THR A 371 27.14 7.49 -25.43
N PRO A 372 26.96 6.44 -26.26
CA PRO A 372 25.80 5.55 -26.15
C PRO A 372 25.67 4.97 -24.74
N PRO A 373 24.47 4.95 -24.14
CA PRO A 373 24.28 4.65 -22.71
C PRO A 373 24.77 3.25 -22.31
N LEU A 374 24.75 2.28 -23.23
CA LEU A 374 25.20 0.90 -22.98
C LEU A 374 26.69 0.66 -23.30
N SER A 375 27.43 1.69 -23.72
CA SER A 375 28.86 1.55 -24.05
C SER A 375 29.79 1.67 -22.83
N VAL A 376 29.32 2.31 -21.74
CA VAL A 376 30.13 2.59 -20.54
C VAL A 376 30.18 1.38 -19.58
N ILE A 377 29.08 0.65 -19.43
CA ILE A 377 28.97 -0.48 -18.47
C ILE A 377 29.85 -1.69 -18.85
N VAL A 378 30.29 -1.79 -20.11
CA VAL A 378 31.21 -2.84 -20.56
C VAL A 378 32.59 -2.72 -19.89
N GLU A 379 32.92 -1.55 -19.32
CA GLU A 379 34.22 -1.27 -18.71
C GLU A 379 34.24 -1.42 -17.17
N GLU A 380 33.10 -1.32 -16.48
CA GLU A 380 33.00 -1.33 -15.00
C GLU A 380 33.03 -2.74 -14.37
N ASP A 381 32.84 -3.82 -15.15
CA ASP A 381 32.93 -5.21 -14.67
C ASP A 381 34.40 -5.68 -14.47
N LYS A 382 35.33 -4.75 -14.26
CA LYS A 382 36.72 -5.01 -13.87
C LYS A 382 37.00 -4.32 -12.54
N ASP A 383 37.45 -5.13 -11.59
CA ASP A 383 38.05 -4.75 -10.31
C ASP A 383 37.09 -4.71 -9.11
N GLU A 384 36.44 -5.84 -8.82
CA GLU A 384 36.20 -6.21 -7.41
C GLU A 384 37.53 -6.66 -6.78
N LYS A 385 38.34 -5.68 -6.36
CA LYS A 385 39.25 -5.75 -5.21
C LYS A 385 39.89 -4.39 -4.94
N GLY A 386 39.40 -3.72 -3.91
CA GLY A 386 40.24 -2.96 -2.99
C GLY A 386 40.45 -1.48 -3.28
N ASP A 387 39.96 -0.71 -2.32
CA ASP A 387 40.54 0.52 -1.78
C ASP A 387 40.19 1.85 -2.45
N THR A 388 39.61 2.68 -1.59
CA THR A 388 39.36 4.10 -1.69
C THR A 388 40.62 4.87 -2.06
N THR A 389 40.61 5.61 -3.17
CA THR A 389 41.01 7.03 -3.19
C THR A 389 40.64 7.64 -4.54
N LEU A 390 39.90 8.75 -4.47
CA LEU A 390 39.62 9.62 -5.60
C LEU A 390 40.86 10.48 -5.90
N GLU A 391 41.01 10.76 -7.19
CA GLU A 391 41.81 11.81 -7.82
C GLU A 391 43.16 11.43 -8.48
N ALA A 392 43.34 12.05 -9.64
CA ALA A 392 44.51 12.06 -10.52
C ALA A 392 44.72 10.86 -11.47
N SER A 393 44.21 11.00 -12.70
CA SER A 393 45.05 11.19 -13.92
C SER A 393 44.42 10.58 -15.18
N VAL A 394 44.09 11.46 -16.13
CA VAL A 394 43.49 11.15 -17.45
C VAL A 394 44.52 10.62 -18.47
N GLU A 395 45.77 10.35 -18.07
CA GLU A 395 46.86 10.08 -19.02
C GLU A 395 47.48 8.67 -18.99
N VAL A 396 46.86 7.68 -18.32
CA VAL A 396 47.37 6.28 -18.34
C VAL A 396 46.56 5.33 -19.24
N ARG A 397 45.65 5.86 -20.08
CA ARG A 397 44.73 5.04 -20.91
C ARG A 397 45.35 4.29 -22.10
N GLN A 398 46.66 4.35 -22.36
CA GLN A 398 47.27 3.67 -23.52
C GLN A 398 48.30 2.57 -23.21
N GLN A 399 48.60 2.25 -21.94
CA GLN A 399 49.69 1.30 -21.64
C GLN A 399 49.27 -0.03 -20.96
N GLU A 400 48.03 -0.18 -20.50
CA GLU A 400 47.61 -1.41 -19.78
C GLU A 400 46.73 -2.39 -20.60
N ALA A 401 46.62 -2.21 -21.91
CA ALA A 401 45.89 -3.15 -22.77
C ALA A 401 46.62 -4.50 -23.02
N LYS A 402 47.84 -4.70 -22.49
CA LYS A 402 48.71 -5.85 -22.83
C LYS A 402 48.78 -6.99 -21.81
N LYS A 403 48.02 -6.97 -20.72
CA LYS A 403 47.97 -8.11 -19.77
C LYS A 403 46.54 -8.56 -19.45
N ARG A 404 45.75 -8.89 -20.48
CA ARG A 404 44.56 -9.74 -20.26
C ARG A 404 45.03 -11.20 -20.27
N LYS A 405 44.97 -11.86 -19.10
CA LYS A 405 45.10 -13.33 -19.00
C LYS A 405 44.05 -13.95 -19.93
N ARG A 406 44.51 -14.67 -20.95
CA ARG A 406 43.63 -15.44 -21.83
C ARG A 406 42.99 -16.55 -20.99
N PRO A 407 41.65 -16.74 -21.03
CA PRO A 407 41.04 -17.91 -20.41
C PRO A 407 41.66 -19.16 -21.02
N LEU A 408 41.99 -20.13 -20.15
CA LEU A 408 42.69 -21.36 -20.52
C LEU A 408 41.76 -22.33 -21.30
N ASP A 409 40.44 -22.15 -21.20
CA ASP A 409 39.43 -22.97 -21.88
C ASP A 409 38.55 -22.13 -22.84
N PRO A 410 38.43 -22.51 -24.14
CA PRO A 410 37.54 -21.86 -25.09
C PRO A 410 36.04 -21.99 -24.76
N GLU A 411 35.61 -22.98 -23.98
CA GLU A 411 34.20 -23.11 -23.57
C GLU A 411 33.83 -22.09 -22.48
N GLU A 412 34.65 -21.97 -21.44
CA GLU A 412 34.49 -20.94 -20.38
C GLU A 412 34.51 -19.52 -20.97
N ALA A 413 35.31 -19.30 -22.02
CA ALA A 413 35.39 -18.03 -22.72
C ALA A 413 34.11 -17.68 -23.51
N LYS A 414 33.38 -18.69 -23.98
CA LYS A 414 32.08 -18.50 -24.66
C LYS A 414 30.98 -18.27 -23.64
N GLU A 415 30.92 -19.07 -22.59
CA GLU A 415 29.95 -18.90 -21.50
C GLU A 415 30.09 -17.51 -20.85
N GLY A 416 31.32 -17.06 -20.60
CA GLY A 416 31.57 -15.72 -20.08
C GLY A 416 31.11 -14.58 -21.00
N LYS A 417 31.13 -14.77 -22.33
CA LYS A 417 30.59 -13.79 -23.30
C LYS A 417 29.07 -13.81 -23.33
N GLU A 418 28.47 -15.00 -23.29
CA GLU A 418 27.03 -15.19 -23.26
C GLU A 418 26.43 -14.58 -21.99
N ARG A 419 27.04 -14.83 -20.83
CA ARG A 419 26.64 -14.21 -19.57
C ARG A 419 26.73 -12.68 -19.59
N LYS A 420 27.81 -12.13 -20.17
CA LYS A 420 27.94 -10.67 -20.36
C LYS A 420 26.87 -10.10 -21.27
N ARG A 421 26.55 -10.81 -22.35
CA ARG A 421 25.46 -10.44 -23.26
C ARG A 421 24.11 -10.49 -22.55
N SER A 422 23.83 -11.55 -21.80
CA SER A 422 22.59 -11.70 -21.03
C SER A 422 22.42 -10.59 -20.00
N LYS A 423 23.48 -10.21 -19.28
CA LYS A 423 23.48 -9.04 -18.39
C LYS A 423 23.14 -7.74 -19.12
N LEU A 424 23.79 -7.47 -20.26
CA LEU A 424 23.52 -6.25 -21.05
C LEU A 424 22.08 -6.21 -21.56
N VAL A 425 21.54 -7.33 -22.02
CA VAL A 425 20.15 -7.38 -22.49
C VAL A 425 19.17 -7.26 -21.31
N ALA A 426 19.47 -7.86 -20.15
CA ALA A 426 18.69 -7.67 -18.94
C ALA A 426 18.64 -6.17 -18.55
N GLN A 427 19.79 -5.50 -18.53
CA GLN A 427 19.87 -4.07 -18.25
C GLN A 427 19.09 -3.24 -19.28
N ALA A 428 19.15 -3.59 -20.57
CA ALA A 428 18.35 -2.89 -21.59
C ALA A 428 16.83 -3.09 -21.42
N ARG A 429 16.38 -4.24 -20.88
CA ARG A 429 14.96 -4.57 -20.70
C ARG A 429 14.37 -4.03 -19.39
N PHE A 430 15.14 -4.07 -18.31
CA PHE A 430 14.71 -3.63 -16.98
C PHE A 430 15.16 -2.21 -16.62
N GLY A 431 16.14 -1.66 -17.35
CA GLY A 431 16.73 -0.36 -17.06
C GLY A 431 17.32 -0.33 -15.64
N ASP A 432 17.03 0.76 -14.93
CA ASP A 432 17.45 0.98 -13.55
C ASP A 432 16.49 0.34 -12.52
N SER A 433 15.39 -0.25 -12.99
CA SER A 433 14.41 -0.91 -12.13
C SER A 433 14.76 -2.37 -11.85
N ALA A 434 14.05 -2.95 -10.88
CA ALA A 434 14.15 -4.37 -10.54
C ALA A 434 15.57 -4.79 -10.10
N GLN A 435 16.27 -3.93 -9.36
CA GLN A 435 17.52 -4.32 -8.73
C GLN A 435 17.23 -5.01 -7.39
N ILE A 436 18.13 -5.89 -6.94
CA ILE A 436 17.91 -6.73 -5.76
C ILE A 436 17.66 -5.87 -4.50
N ASP A 437 18.36 -4.73 -4.40
CA ASP A 437 18.38 -3.87 -3.23
C ASP A 437 17.80 -2.46 -3.52
N ASP A 438 16.99 -2.29 -4.57
CA ASP A 438 16.40 -0.99 -4.91
C ASP A 438 15.32 -0.51 -3.91
N GLY A 439 14.92 -1.37 -2.98
CA GLY A 439 13.89 -1.08 -2.00
C GLY A 439 12.52 -0.80 -2.62
N LYS A 440 12.26 -1.24 -3.86
CA LYS A 440 10.99 -1.06 -4.61
C LYS A 440 10.31 -2.40 -4.93
N GLY A 441 10.59 -3.43 -4.12
CA GLY A 441 10.06 -4.76 -4.31
C GLY A 441 8.53 -4.86 -4.31
N ILE A 442 8.00 -5.59 -5.28
CA ILE A 442 6.61 -6.06 -5.34
C ILE A 442 6.61 -7.55 -5.02
N GLU A 443 5.81 -7.95 -4.02
CA GLU A 443 5.88 -9.30 -3.46
C GLU A 443 5.10 -10.35 -4.26
N ARG A 444 4.05 -9.91 -4.97
CA ARG A 444 3.13 -10.79 -5.67
C ARG A 444 2.73 -10.16 -7.00
N PHE A 445 2.76 -10.98 -8.05
CA PHE A 445 2.34 -10.58 -9.38
C PHE A 445 1.49 -11.68 -10.02
N ASP A 446 0.22 -11.39 -10.29
CA ASP A 446 -0.76 -12.35 -10.83
C ASP A 446 -1.25 -11.92 -12.21
N ILE A 447 -1.17 -12.83 -13.17
CA ILE A 447 -1.55 -12.57 -14.55
C ILE A 447 -2.44 -13.67 -15.11
N ARG A 448 -3.44 -13.24 -15.87
CA ARG A 448 -4.26 -14.11 -16.70
C ARG A 448 -4.08 -13.76 -18.17
N ILE A 449 -3.63 -14.70 -18.99
CA ILE A 449 -3.48 -14.51 -20.43
C ILE A 449 -4.80 -14.88 -21.11
N GLU A 450 -5.36 -13.97 -21.90
CA GLU A 450 -6.61 -14.14 -22.66
C GLU A 450 -6.42 -13.89 -24.17
N ASP A 451 -5.16 -13.82 -24.59
CA ASP A 451 -4.78 -13.62 -25.98
C ASP A 451 -5.25 -14.77 -26.87
N PRO A 452 -5.67 -14.47 -28.11
CA PRO A 452 -5.90 -15.52 -29.08
C PRO A 452 -4.58 -16.24 -29.33
N PHE A 453 -4.61 -17.57 -29.28
CA PHE A 453 -3.47 -18.36 -29.65
C PHE A 453 -3.07 -18.00 -31.09
N PRO A 454 -1.76 -17.86 -31.39
CA PRO A 454 -1.30 -17.73 -32.75
C PRO A 454 -1.86 -18.92 -33.53
N GLY A 455 -2.76 -18.66 -34.48
CA GLY A 455 -3.35 -19.73 -35.27
C GLY A 455 -2.23 -20.50 -35.95
N LEU A 456 -2.24 -21.83 -35.84
CA LEU A 456 -1.60 -22.65 -36.85
C LEU A 456 -2.21 -22.20 -38.18
N LEU A 457 -1.37 -21.73 -39.10
CA LEU A 457 -1.82 -21.47 -40.47
C LEU A 457 -2.61 -22.71 -40.91
N PRO A 458 -3.81 -22.56 -41.49
CA PRO A 458 -4.49 -23.69 -42.06
C PRO A 458 -3.52 -24.34 -43.03
N VAL A 459 -3.08 -25.56 -42.72
CA VAL A 459 -2.56 -26.44 -43.76
C VAL A 459 -3.76 -26.61 -44.67
N GLU A 460 -3.68 -26.09 -45.88
CA GLU A 460 -4.62 -26.40 -46.94
C GLU A 460 -4.50 -27.92 -47.14
N GLU A 461 -5.38 -28.67 -46.48
CA GLU A 461 -5.62 -30.06 -46.82
C GLU A 461 -6.33 -30.05 -48.17
N ASP A 462 -5.55 -30.21 -49.24
CA ASP A 462 -6.02 -30.72 -50.52
C ASP A 462 -6.76 -32.04 -50.25
N ASN A 463 -8.09 -31.97 -50.18
CA ASN A 463 -8.95 -33.15 -50.21
C ASN A 463 -9.75 -33.12 -51.51
N GLU A 464 -9.12 -33.64 -52.56
CA GLU A 464 -9.81 -34.17 -53.73
C GLU A 464 -10.57 -35.46 -53.32
N ASP A 465 -11.86 -35.45 -53.61
CA ASP A 465 -12.77 -36.58 -53.90
C ASP A 465 -12.77 -37.85 -53.02
N GLU A 466 -13.93 -38.17 -52.43
CA GLU A 466 -14.79 -39.27 -52.92
C GLU A 466 -16.11 -39.40 -52.12
N ARG A 467 -17.05 -40.11 -52.73
CA ARG A 467 -18.50 -39.96 -52.67
C ARG A 467 -19.20 -40.94 -51.72
N GLU A 468 -20.39 -40.51 -51.28
CA GLU A 468 -21.62 -41.27 -50.97
C GLU A 468 -21.57 -42.55 -50.09
N ALA A 469 -22.27 -42.51 -48.95
CA ALA A 469 -23.40 -43.41 -48.68
C ALA A 469 -24.21 -42.99 -47.43
N ASP A 470 -25.53 -43.06 -47.59
CA ASP A 470 -26.62 -42.77 -46.65
C ASP A 470 -26.59 -43.48 -45.29
N GLY A 471 -27.24 -42.84 -44.29
CA GLY A 471 -27.72 -43.53 -43.08
C GLY A 471 -28.18 -42.59 -41.95
N HIS A 472 -29.48 -42.31 -41.88
CA HIS A 472 -30.18 -41.72 -40.73
C HIS A 472 -29.94 -42.51 -39.42
N ASP A 473 -29.64 -41.86 -38.30
CA ASP A 473 -30.61 -41.56 -37.22
C ASP A 473 -29.97 -40.98 -35.94
N GLU A 474 -30.79 -40.23 -35.19
CA GLU A 474 -30.47 -39.42 -34.01
C GLU A 474 -30.14 -40.24 -32.74
N ALA A 475 -29.24 -39.72 -31.87
CA ALA A 475 -29.44 -39.65 -30.41
C ALA A 475 -28.29 -38.92 -29.69
N ARG A 476 -28.62 -37.78 -29.07
CA ARG A 476 -27.75 -36.94 -28.24
C ARG A 476 -27.43 -37.60 -26.88
N GLY A 477 -26.15 -37.86 -26.62
CA GLY A 477 -25.62 -38.20 -25.30
C GLY A 477 -24.80 -37.07 -24.68
N ARG A 478 -25.43 -36.29 -23.78
CA ARG A 478 -24.81 -35.26 -22.92
C ARG A 478 -23.62 -35.83 -22.13
N LYS A 479 -22.38 -35.44 -22.45
CA LYS A 479 -21.23 -35.60 -21.54
C LYS A 479 -21.18 -34.42 -20.57
N LYS A 480 -21.54 -34.68 -19.31
CA LYS A 480 -21.32 -33.79 -18.17
C LYS A 480 -19.82 -33.53 -18.04
N SER A 481 -19.38 -32.27 -18.16
CA SER A 481 -18.02 -31.89 -17.79
C SER A 481 -17.89 -31.91 -16.26
N ASN A 482 -16.84 -32.57 -15.77
CA ASN A 482 -16.52 -32.65 -14.36
C ASN A 482 -16.24 -31.26 -13.80
N LYS A 483 -17.06 -30.83 -12.84
CA LYS A 483 -16.85 -29.63 -12.03
C LYS A 483 -15.69 -29.88 -11.07
N GLY A 484 -14.47 -29.63 -11.55
CA GLY A 484 -13.24 -29.65 -10.75
C GLY A 484 -13.28 -28.56 -9.67
N ARG A 485 -12.68 -28.87 -8.51
CA ARG A 485 -12.51 -27.98 -7.35
C ARG A 485 -12.16 -26.55 -7.75
N LYS A 486 -12.98 -25.58 -7.32
CA LYS A 486 -12.65 -24.15 -7.36
C LYS A 486 -11.38 -23.91 -6.53
N ASN A 487 -10.32 -23.43 -7.16
CA ASN A 487 -9.05 -23.16 -6.50
C ASN A 487 -9.00 -21.73 -5.94
N ASN A 488 -8.17 -21.51 -4.93
CA ASN A 488 -8.03 -20.28 -4.13
C ASN A 488 -7.80 -18.97 -4.93
N VAL A 489 -7.40 -19.10 -6.20
CA VAL A 489 -7.17 -18.00 -7.14
C VAL A 489 -8.48 -17.46 -7.74
N ASP A 490 -9.52 -18.31 -7.85
CA ASP A 490 -10.89 -17.86 -8.05
C ASP A 490 -11.35 -17.11 -6.81
N ALA A 491 -11.06 -17.62 -5.61
CA ALA A 491 -11.43 -16.94 -4.37
C ALA A 491 -10.76 -15.56 -4.21
N SER A 492 -9.51 -15.37 -4.64
CA SER A 492 -8.87 -14.04 -4.59
C SER A 492 -9.39 -13.04 -5.63
N LEU A 493 -9.96 -13.53 -6.73
CA LEU A 493 -10.55 -12.72 -7.81
C LEU A 493 -12.04 -12.45 -7.58
N LEU A 494 -12.76 -13.44 -7.05
CA LEU A 494 -14.15 -13.36 -6.60
C LEU A 494 -14.27 -12.61 -5.26
N GLN A 495 -13.23 -12.59 -4.42
CA GLN A 495 -13.21 -11.76 -3.21
C GLN A 495 -13.14 -10.25 -3.53
N GLU A 496 -12.93 -9.89 -4.80
CA GLU A 496 -13.11 -8.54 -5.31
C GLU A 496 -14.50 -8.31 -5.92
N GLU A 497 -15.40 -9.29 -5.93
CA GLU A 497 -16.83 -9.10 -6.23
C GLU A 497 -17.54 -8.68 -4.93
N ASP A 498 -18.15 -7.50 -4.90
CA ASP A 498 -19.05 -7.10 -3.81
C ASP A 498 -20.27 -8.05 -3.80
N PRO A 499 -20.64 -8.64 -2.65
CA PRO A 499 -21.73 -9.62 -2.60
C PRO A 499 -23.15 -9.03 -2.66
N ASP A 500 -23.33 -7.73 -2.88
CA ASP A 500 -24.58 -7.03 -2.56
C ASP A 500 -25.47 -6.65 -3.77
N GLU A 501 -25.22 -7.14 -4.99
CA GLU A 501 -26.08 -6.84 -6.16
C GLU A 501 -27.04 -7.98 -6.59
N ASP A 502 -26.99 -9.16 -5.96
CA ASP A 502 -27.81 -10.32 -6.36
C ASP A 502 -28.90 -10.72 -5.32
N GLU A 503 -29.56 -9.75 -4.68
CA GLU A 503 -30.76 -10.01 -3.86
C GLU A 503 -31.92 -9.03 -4.11
N GLU A 504 -32.25 -8.72 -5.36
CA GLU A 504 -33.62 -8.28 -5.67
C GLU A 504 -34.29 -9.12 -6.78
N GLN A 505 -35.09 -10.07 -6.29
CA GLN A 505 -36.41 -10.43 -6.82
C GLN A 505 -36.46 -11.33 -8.06
N ARG A 506 -36.23 -12.62 -7.77
CA ARG A 506 -37.00 -13.72 -8.34
C ARG A 506 -38.51 -13.46 -8.18
N ILE A 507 -39.23 -13.32 -9.28
CA ILE A 507 -40.70 -13.46 -9.33
C ILE A 507 -41.01 -14.73 -10.15
N PRO A 508 -41.88 -15.64 -9.68
CA PRO A 508 -42.14 -16.91 -10.33
C PRO A 508 -43.11 -16.77 -11.52
N ASP A 509 -42.82 -17.60 -12.52
CA ASP A 509 -43.53 -17.83 -13.76
C ASP A 509 -44.97 -18.34 -13.53
N ASN A 510 -45.98 -17.72 -14.15
CA ASN A 510 -47.27 -18.37 -14.40
C ASN A 510 -47.86 -17.95 -15.76
N SER A 511 -48.23 -18.96 -16.53
CA SER A 511 -48.69 -18.96 -17.91
C SER A 511 -49.88 -18.05 -18.23
N THR A 512 -49.91 -17.44 -19.43
CA THR A 512 -50.93 -17.67 -20.48
C THR A 512 -50.65 -16.89 -21.78
N ARG A 513 -50.35 -17.62 -22.86
CA ARG A 513 -50.93 -17.57 -24.22
C ARG A 513 -51.53 -16.21 -24.70
N ASP A 514 -50.95 -15.61 -25.76
CA ASP A 514 -51.65 -15.41 -27.05
C ASP A 514 -50.69 -15.03 -28.19
N GLU A 515 -51.04 -15.49 -29.40
CA GLU A 515 -50.38 -15.23 -30.68
C GLU A 515 -50.71 -13.82 -31.19
N THR A 516 -49.79 -13.17 -31.90
CA THR A 516 -50.02 -12.69 -33.29
C THR A 516 -48.80 -11.94 -33.85
N ALA A 517 -48.62 -12.14 -35.16
CA ALA A 517 -47.54 -11.70 -36.01
C ALA A 517 -47.32 -10.18 -36.10
N ARG A 518 -46.08 -9.76 -36.34
CA ARG A 518 -45.68 -8.97 -37.53
C ARG A 518 -44.17 -8.73 -37.59
N GLY A 519 -43.61 -9.06 -38.75
CA GLY A 519 -42.19 -8.97 -39.06
C GLY A 519 -41.64 -7.54 -39.19
N GLY A 520 -40.31 -7.50 -39.18
CA GLY A 520 -39.49 -6.34 -39.46
C GLY A 520 -38.04 -6.77 -39.51
N ASP A 521 -37.59 -7.15 -40.71
CA ASP A 521 -36.19 -7.42 -41.02
C ASP A 521 -35.32 -6.22 -40.67
N LYS A 522 -34.33 -6.42 -39.81
CA LYS A 522 -33.11 -5.62 -39.77
C LYS A 522 -31.92 -6.57 -39.73
N GLN A 523 -31.30 -6.74 -40.90
CA GLN A 523 -29.98 -7.32 -41.06
C GLN A 523 -28.99 -6.56 -40.17
N HIS A 524 -28.62 -7.16 -39.03
CA HIS A 524 -27.33 -6.90 -38.42
C HIS A 524 -26.34 -7.83 -39.12
N SER A 525 -25.46 -7.24 -39.94
CA SER A 525 -24.26 -7.87 -40.44
C SER A 525 -23.42 -8.32 -39.24
N SER A 526 -23.49 -9.60 -38.91
CA SER A 526 -22.53 -10.23 -38.01
C SER A 526 -21.18 -10.25 -38.72
N GLU A 527 -20.32 -9.27 -38.44
CA GLU A 527 -18.89 -9.40 -38.72
C GLU A 527 -18.39 -10.67 -38.03
N GLY A 528 -17.86 -11.58 -38.84
CA GLY A 528 -17.36 -12.87 -38.39
C GLY A 528 -16.25 -12.69 -37.37
N THR A 529 -16.56 -12.95 -36.11
CA THR A 529 -15.55 -13.25 -35.10
C THR A 529 -14.91 -14.58 -35.52
N ASN A 530 -13.79 -14.49 -36.24
CA ASN A 530 -12.91 -15.63 -36.45
C ASN A 530 -12.73 -16.34 -35.10
N ASN A 531 -13.20 -17.59 -35.02
CA ASN A 531 -13.26 -18.41 -33.82
C ASN A 531 -11.84 -18.83 -33.38
N LYS A 532 -11.03 -17.83 -33.01
CA LYS A 532 -9.62 -17.99 -32.69
C LYS A 532 -9.53 -18.48 -31.26
N TRP A 533 -9.03 -19.70 -31.08
CA TRP A 533 -8.91 -20.33 -29.76
C TRP A 533 -8.10 -19.45 -28.80
N ARG A 534 -8.63 -19.21 -27.60
CA ARG A 534 -8.00 -18.39 -26.54
C ARG A 534 -7.66 -19.28 -25.35
N PRO A 535 -6.38 -19.66 -25.13
CA PRO A 535 -5.99 -20.39 -23.94
C PRO A 535 -6.11 -19.48 -22.71
N ILE A 536 -6.63 -20.03 -21.62
CA ILE A 536 -6.61 -19.36 -20.32
C ILE A 536 -5.37 -19.87 -19.57
N VAL A 537 -4.28 -19.11 -19.63
CA VAL A 537 -3.05 -19.39 -18.86
C VAL A 537 -3.00 -18.45 -17.68
N ARG A 538 -2.73 -18.99 -16.49
CA ARG A 538 -2.60 -18.21 -15.25
C ARG A 538 -1.19 -18.34 -14.72
N LEU A 539 -0.54 -17.22 -14.50
CA LEU A 539 0.80 -17.12 -13.93
C LEU A 539 0.71 -16.35 -12.63
N THR A 540 1.35 -16.88 -11.60
CA THR A 540 1.39 -16.25 -10.28
C THR A 540 2.82 -16.33 -9.78
N PHE A 541 3.41 -15.17 -9.53
CA PHE A 541 4.75 -15.02 -9.00
C PHE A 541 4.67 -14.54 -7.56
N HIS A 542 5.53 -15.12 -6.71
CA HIS A 542 5.66 -14.73 -5.30
C HIS A 542 7.14 -14.62 -4.93
N GLY A 543 7.47 -13.61 -4.15
CA GLY A 543 8.82 -13.41 -3.62
C GLY A 543 8.92 -12.10 -2.83
N PRO A 544 10.10 -11.74 -2.32
CA PRO A 544 10.32 -10.41 -1.74
C PRO A 544 10.34 -9.31 -2.80
N HIS A 545 10.91 -9.61 -3.98
CA HIS A 545 10.91 -8.73 -5.14
C HIS A 545 10.80 -9.58 -6.42
N VAL A 546 9.59 -9.68 -6.97
CA VAL A 546 9.30 -10.54 -8.14
C VAL A 546 10.14 -10.13 -9.36
N PHE A 547 10.10 -8.85 -9.75
CA PHE A 547 10.80 -8.40 -10.95
C PHE A 547 12.32 -8.51 -10.86
N ALA A 548 12.91 -8.29 -9.68
CA ALA A 548 14.35 -8.53 -9.48
C ALA A 548 14.71 -10.01 -9.64
N GLY A 549 13.85 -10.92 -9.15
CA GLY A 549 14.01 -12.35 -9.39
C GLY A 549 13.93 -12.70 -10.89
N VAL A 550 12.98 -12.12 -11.62
CA VAL A 550 12.89 -12.32 -13.09
C VAL A 550 14.13 -11.78 -13.78
N ARG A 551 14.62 -10.60 -13.41
CA ARG A 551 15.86 -10.02 -13.93
C ARG A 551 17.06 -10.95 -13.70
N GLN A 552 17.23 -11.49 -12.50
CA GLN A 552 18.30 -12.47 -12.20
C GLN A 552 18.21 -13.71 -13.08
N LEU A 553 17.00 -14.25 -13.32
CA LEU A 553 16.80 -15.40 -14.21
C LEU A 553 17.16 -15.09 -15.66
N VAL A 554 16.94 -13.85 -16.10
CA VAL A 554 17.39 -13.37 -17.42
C VAL A 554 18.91 -13.23 -17.46
N GLU A 555 19.53 -12.65 -16.43
CA GLU A 555 20.99 -12.52 -16.33
C GLU A 555 21.71 -13.88 -16.30
N ALA A 556 21.07 -14.88 -15.70
CA ALA A 556 21.52 -16.28 -15.67
C ALA A 556 21.28 -17.03 -16.99
N GLY A 557 20.58 -16.44 -17.96
CA GLY A 557 20.27 -17.08 -19.25
C GLY A 557 19.17 -18.14 -19.19
N VAL A 558 18.43 -18.24 -18.08
CA VAL A 558 17.31 -19.18 -17.92
C VAL A 558 16.08 -18.71 -18.71
N ILE A 559 15.86 -17.39 -18.75
CA ILE A 559 14.76 -16.77 -19.50
C ILE A 559 15.34 -16.06 -20.73
N ASP A 560 14.77 -16.36 -21.90
CA ASP A 560 15.11 -15.67 -23.15
C ASP A 560 14.56 -14.23 -23.15
N SER A 561 15.43 -13.28 -22.87
CA SER A 561 15.14 -11.83 -22.89
C SER A 561 14.65 -11.28 -24.23
N ALA A 562 14.93 -11.94 -25.36
CA ALA A 562 14.47 -11.47 -26.66
C ALA A 562 12.96 -11.69 -26.83
N ARG A 563 12.46 -12.80 -26.28
CA ARG A 563 11.05 -13.23 -26.36
C ARG A 563 10.22 -12.86 -25.14
N MET A 564 10.87 -12.34 -24.09
CA MET A 564 10.20 -11.90 -22.88
C MET A 564 9.30 -10.68 -23.18
N PRO A 565 8.00 -10.74 -22.83
CA PRO A 565 7.07 -9.64 -23.05
C PRO A 565 7.31 -8.48 -22.07
N GLY A 566 6.90 -7.28 -22.46
CA GLY A 566 7.11 -6.06 -21.69
C GLY A 566 6.49 -6.08 -20.29
N TRP A 567 5.29 -6.65 -20.13
CA TRP A 567 4.65 -6.77 -18.81
C TRP A 567 5.46 -7.60 -17.79
N MET A 568 6.42 -8.44 -18.21
CA MET A 568 7.32 -9.16 -17.29
C MET A 568 8.44 -8.29 -16.71
N THR A 569 8.65 -7.09 -17.25
CA THR A 569 9.67 -6.15 -16.76
C THR A 569 9.17 -5.25 -15.64
N GLY A 570 7.86 -5.26 -15.37
CA GLY A 570 7.22 -4.38 -14.38
C GLY A 570 6.87 -2.99 -14.90
N GLU A 571 7.05 -2.71 -16.20
CA GLU A 571 6.85 -1.37 -16.80
C GLU A 571 5.42 -0.81 -16.62
N GLU A 572 4.44 -1.70 -16.52
CA GLU A 572 3.00 -1.36 -16.45
C GLU A 572 2.54 -1.02 -15.03
N GLY A 573 3.36 -1.32 -14.02
CA GLY A 573 3.08 -0.86 -12.66
C GLY A 573 1.83 -1.48 -12.02
N VAL A 574 1.45 -2.69 -12.43
CA VAL A 574 0.31 -3.44 -11.89
C VAL A 574 0.80 -4.68 -11.15
N SER A 575 0.05 -5.08 -10.11
CA SER A 575 0.30 -6.34 -9.38
C SER A 575 -0.63 -7.47 -9.83
N VAL A 576 -1.78 -7.12 -10.42
CA VAL A 576 -2.76 -8.08 -10.94
C VAL A 576 -3.26 -7.56 -12.29
N GLY A 577 -3.33 -8.42 -13.31
CA GLY A 577 -3.81 -8.02 -14.63
C GLY A 577 -4.21 -9.16 -15.55
N ALA A 578 -4.90 -8.81 -16.63
CA ALA A 578 -5.20 -9.70 -17.74
C ALA A 578 -4.47 -9.23 -19.00
N VAL A 579 -3.81 -10.14 -19.71
CA VAL A 579 -3.14 -9.84 -20.99
C VAL A 579 -4.12 -10.05 -22.12
N ARG A 580 -4.39 -8.98 -22.86
CA ARG A 580 -5.24 -8.94 -24.06
C ARG A 580 -4.53 -8.18 -25.17
N HIS A 581 -4.47 -8.79 -26.35
CA HIS A 581 -3.76 -8.28 -27.52
C HIS A 581 -2.30 -7.90 -27.21
N GLY A 582 -1.61 -8.71 -26.39
CA GLY A 582 -0.21 -8.49 -26.02
C GLY A 582 0.04 -7.36 -25.01
N ARG A 583 -1.01 -6.70 -24.50
CA ARG A 583 -0.91 -5.67 -23.45
C ARG A 583 -1.58 -6.15 -22.17
N ILE A 584 -1.00 -5.79 -21.03
CA ILE A 584 -1.65 -6.03 -19.74
C ILE A 584 -2.68 -4.94 -19.52
N ARG A 585 -3.90 -5.33 -19.16
CA ARG A 585 -4.94 -4.42 -18.66
C ARG A 585 -5.28 -4.82 -17.23
N GLY A 586 -5.72 -3.86 -16.43
CA GLY A 586 -6.32 -4.16 -15.13
C GLY A 586 -7.46 -5.16 -15.28
N HIS A 587 -7.59 -6.12 -14.35
CA HIS A 587 -8.55 -7.22 -14.48
C HIS A 587 -10.04 -6.77 -14.55
N LYS A 588 -10.31 -5.48 -14.31
CA LYS A 588 -11.62 -4.81 -14.42
C LYS A 588 -11.60 -3.58 -15.34
N GLY A 589 -10.84 -3.60 -16.44
CA GLY A 589 -10.83 -2.52 -17.43
C GLY A 589 -10.00 -1.27 -17.07
N SER A 590 -9.56 -1.12 -15.81
CA SER A 590 -8.66 -0.03 -15.39
C SER A 590 -7.19 -0.32 -15.77
N GLY A 591 -6.87 -0.27 -17.06
CA GLY A 591 -5.54 -0.50 -17.61
C GLY A 591 -5.09 0.53 -18.63
N MET A 592 -5.13 1.82 -18.28
CA MET A 592 -4.03 2.81 -18.34
C MET A 592 -4.47 4.07 -17.55
#